data_AF-A0A7X3MHM3-F1
#
_entry.id   AF-A0A7X3MHM3-F1
#
_cell.length_a   1.000
_cell.length_b   1.000
_cell.length_c   1.000
_cell.angle_alpha   90.00
_cell.angle_beta   90.00
_cell.angle_gamma   90.00
#
_symmetry.space_group_name_H-M   'P 1'
#
loop_
_entity.id
_entity.type
_entity.pdbx_description
1 polymer ?
#
loop_
_entity_poly.entity_id
_entity_poly.type
_entity_poly.pdbx_seq_one_letter_code
_entity_poly.pdbx_strand_id
1 'polypeptide(L)'
;MIETIIEVLIIAGTLVCASLQMRKDALKARRVYAIAFVLMIAVCIAFGIAQGAVAAGIFYTTLSFSPIEVLSLLAVIYWISLITEKGKMFNKVIGE
;
A
#
# COMPACT_ATOMS: atom_id res chain seq x y z
N MET A 1 -21.27 -5.28 -3.18
CA MET A 1 -21.74 -5.04 -1.79
C MET A 1 -20.84 -5.73 -0.77
N ILE A 2 -20.60 -7.04 -0.86
CA ILE A 2 -19.67 -7.73 0.07
C ILE A 2 -18.23 -7.20 -0.08
N GLU A 3 -17.73 -7.02 -1.30
CA GLU A 3 -16.39 -6.46 -1.56
C GLU A 3 -16.21 -5.09 -0.90
N THR A 4 -17.15 -4.17 -1.13
CA THR A 4 -17.14 -2.83 -0.53
C THR A 4 -17.12 -2.87 1.00
N ILE A 5 -17.81 -3.83 1.64
CA ILE A 5 -17.78 -4.00 3.10
C ILE A 5 -16.38 -4.43 3.56
N ILE A 6 -15.75 -5.38 2.84
CA ILE A 6 -14.40 -5.85 3.15
C ILE A 6 -13.40 -4.70 3.02
N GLU A 7 -13.49 -3.90 1.95
CA GLU A 7 -12.61 -2.75 1.74
C GLU A 7 -12.73 -1.73 2.86
N VAL A 8 -13.97 -1.38 3.26
CA VAL A 8 -14.21 -0.46 4.38
C VAL A 8 -13.61 -0.99 5.68
N LEU A 9 -13.75 -2.29 5.97
CA LEU A 9 -13.18 -2.91 7.16
C LEU A 9 -11.64 -2.86 7.15
N ILE A 10 -11.01 -3.14 6.01
CA ILE A 10 -9.55 -3.09 5.86
C ILE A 10 -9.05 -1.64 6.04
N ILE A 11 -9.72 -0.66 5.44
CA ILE A 11 -9.37 0.76 5.55
C ILE A 11 -9.51 1.23 7.01
N ALA A 12 -10.65 0.94 7.65
CA ALA A 12 -10.90 1.33 9.04
C ALA A 12 -9.90 0.67 10.00
N GLY A 13 -9.62 -0.62 9.84
CA GLY A 13 -8.62 -1.34 10.62
C GLY A 13 -7.23 -0.74 10.47
N THR A 14 -6.87 -0.34 9.26
CA THR A 14 -5.58 0.32 8.98
C THR A 14 -5.46 1.66 9.69
N LEU A 15 -6.49 2.51 9.63
CA LEU A 15 -6.53 3.81 10.30
C LEU A 15 -6.34 3.68 11.82
N VAL A 16 -7.05 2.72 12.43
CA VAL A 16 -6.95 2.46 13.88
C VAL A 16 -5.55 1.94 14.22
N CYS A 17 -5.04 0.94 13.48
CA CYS A 17 -3.72 0.38 13.71
C CYS A 17 -2.61 1.42 13.54
N ALA A 18 -2.63 2.22 12.47
CA ALA A 18 -1.67 3.28 12.21
C ALA A 18 -1.66 4.32 13.35
N SER A 19 -2.84 4.76 13.79
CA SER A 19 -2.99 5.73 14.88
C SER A 19 -2.46 5.18 16.21
N LEU A 20 -2.74 3.91 16.52
CA LEU A 20 -2.25 3.25 17.73
C LEU A 20 -0.74 3.00 17.68
N GLN A 21 -0.21 2.61 16.51
CA GLN A 21 1.21 2.36 16.30
C GLN A 21 2.04 3.63 16.51
N MET A 22 1.59 4.75 15.93
CA MET A 22 2.22 6.06 16.13
C MET A 22 2.28 6.49 17.60
N ARG A 23 1.24 6.17 18.39
CA ARG A 23 1.19 6.49 19.82
C ARG A 23 2.06 5.58 20.67
N LYS A 24 2.22 4.31 20.29
CA LYS A 24 2.95 3.31 21.08
C LYS A 24 4.45 3.34 20.84
N ASP A 25 4.87 3.40 19.57
CA ASP A 25 6.27 3.28 19.19
C ASP A 25 6.55 4.05 17.91
N ALA A 26 7.04 5.28 18.07
CA ALA A 26 7.29 6.20 16.98
C ALA A 26 8.41 5.73 16.04
N LEU A 27 9.43 5.05 16.57
CA LEU A 27 10.54 4.51 15.77
C LEU A 27 10.04 3.39 14.87
N LYS A 28 9.29 2.44 15.44
CA LYS A 28 8.67 1.38 14.66
C LYS A 28 7.68 1.91 13.63
N ALA A 29 6.84 2.87 13.99
CA ALA A 29 5.90 3.49 13.06
C ALA A 29 6.64 4.13 11.88
N ARG A 30 7.73 4.87 12.13
CA ARG A 30 8.56 5.47 11.08
C ARG A 30 9.11 4.43 10.10
N ARG A 31 9.58 3.29 10.60
CA ARG A 31 10.05 2.18 9.77
C ARG A 31 8.95 1.64 8.87
N VAL A 32 7.77 1.37 9.43
CA VAL A 32 6.59 0.90 8.68
C VAL A 32 6.21 1.88 7.56
N TYR A 33 6.18 3.19 7.86
CA TYR A 33 5.86 4.20 6.84
C TYR A 33 6.92 4.31 5.75
N ALA A 34 8.20 4.17 6.08
CA ALA A 34 9.26 4.16 5.09
C ALA A 34 9.13 2.96 4.12
N ILE A 35 8.85 1.76 4.65
CA ILE A 35 8.59 0.57 3.82
C ILE A 35 7.34 0.76 2.97
N ALA A 36 6.26 1.29 3.56
CA ALA A 36 5.01 1.55 2.85
C ALA A 36 5.21 2.54 1.69
N PHE A 37 6.03 3.56 1.89
CA PHE A 37 6.36 4.53 0.84
C PHE A 37 7.12 3.90 -0.32
N VAL A 38 8.12 3.05 -0.04
CA VAL A 38 8.86 2.31 -1.08
C VAL A 38 7.93 1.40 -1.87
N LEU A 39 7.07 0.64 -1.17
CA LEU A 39 6.10 -0.25 -1.82
C LEU A 39 5.08 0.54 -2.65
N MET A 40 4.63 1.70 -2.17
CA MET A 40 3.75 2.60 -2.91
C MET A 40 4.39 3.06 -4.21
N ILE A 41 5.66 3.46 -4.20
CA ILE A 41 6.40 3.83 -5.43
C ILE A 41 6.44 2.64 -6.40
N ALA A 42 6.77 1.44 -5.92
CA ALA A 42 6.81 0.24 -6.77
C ALA A 42 5.45 -0.05 -7.42
N VAL A 43 4.37 0.09 -6.66
CA VAL A 43 2.99 -0.06 -7.16
C VAL A 43 2.69 1.03 -8.20
N CYS A 44 3.00 2.29 -7.94
CA CYS A 44 2.80 3.37 -8.92
C CYS A 44 3.56 3.13 -10.23
N ILE A 45 4.79 2.62 -10.17
CA ILE A 45 5.57 2.26 -11.36
C ILE A 45 4.87 1.13 -12.12
N ALA A 46 4.42 0.07 -11.44
CA ALA A 46 3.71 -1.04 -12.07
C ALA A 46 2.40 -0.57 -12.74
N PHE A 47 1.64 0.31 -12.09
CA PHE A 47 0.45 0.93 -12.67
C PHE A 47 0.78 1.80 -13.88
N GLY A 48 1.85 2.58 -13.84
CA GLY A 48 2.32 3.39 -14.97
C GLY A 48 2.68 2.53 -16.18
N ILE A 49 3.38 1.40 -15.96
CA ILE A 49 3.70 0.44 -17.02
C ILE A 49 2.42 -0.18 -17.59
N ALA A 50 1.47 -0.58 -16.74
CA ALA A 50 0.20 -1.17 -17.17
C ALA A 50 -0.61 -0.19 -18.02
N GLN A 51 -0.72 1.08 -17.60
CA GLN A 51 -1.41 2.12 -18.38
C GLN A 51 -0.69 2.41 -19.71
N GLY A 52 0.64 2.44 -19.70
CA GLY A 52 1.44 2.60 -20.92
C GLY A 52 1.22 1.46 -21.92
N ALA A 53 1.11 0.22 -21.45
CA ALA A 53 0.83 -0.94 -22.29
C ALA A 53 -0.61 -0.92 -22.88
N VAL A 54 -1.60 -0.43 -22.13
CA VAL A 54 -2.96 -0.19 -22.65
C VAL A 54 -2.94 0.91 -23.72
N ALA A 55 -2.24 2.02 -23.47
CA ALA A 55 -2.11 3.11 -24.44
C ALA A 55 -1.38 2.69 -25.72
N ALA A 56 -0.44 1.75 -25.62
CA ALA A 56 0.26 1.14 -26.76
C ALA A 56 -0.57 0.07 -27.50
N GLY A 57 -1.78 -0.23 -27.05
CA GLY A 57 -2.66 -1.23 -27.65
C GLY A 57 -2.26 -2.69 -27.39
N ILE A 58 -1.36 -2.93 -26.42
CA ILE A 58 -0.94 -4.28 -26.02
C ILE A 58 -2.04 -4.97 -25.19
N PHE A 59 -2.77 -4.17 -24.40
CA PHE A 59 -3.92 -4.62 -23.61
C PHE A 59 -5.18 -3.83 -23.98
N TYR A 60 -6.30 -4.54 -24.10
CA TYR A 60 -7.61 -3.95 -24.44
C TYR A 60 -8.48 -3.64 -23.22
N THR A 61 -7.99 -3.90 -22.01
CA THR A 61 -8.71 -3.63 -20.77
C THR A 61 -8.43 -2.21 -20.30
N THR A 62 -9.47 -1.37 -20.27
CA THR A 62 -9.45 -0.09 -19.57
C THR A 62 -9.39 -0.35 -18.06
N LEU A 63 -8.25 -0.03 -17.46
CA LEU A 63 -8.08 -0.03 -16.01
C LEU A 63 -8.77 1.20 -15.43
N SER A 64 -10.02 1.05 -14.97
CA SER A 64 -10.68 2.05 -14.13
C SER A 64 -10.58 1.65 -12.66
N PHE A 65 -10.23 2.61 -11.81
CA PHE A 65 -10.16 2.41 -10.37
C PHE A 65 -11.03 3.44 -9.69
N SER A 66 -11.88 2.96 -8.79
CA SER A 66 -12.65 3.79 -7.88
C SER A 66 -11.76 4.31 -6.75
N PRO A 67 -12.13 5.44 -6.12
CA PRO A 67 -11.38 5.97 -4.98
C PRO A 67 -11.25 4.97 -3.82
N ILE A 68 -12.24 4.11 -3.63
CA ILE A 68 -12.23 3.12 -2.54
C ILE A 68 -11.24 1.98 -2.80
N GLU A 69 -11.09 1.54 -4.06
CA GLU A 69 -10.09 0.54 -4.46
C GLU A 69 -8.67 1.08 -4.29
N VAL A 70 -8.45 2.38 -4.55
CA VAL A 70 -7.14 3.02 -4.31
C VAL A 70 -6.84 3.06 -2.81
N LEU A 71 -7.83 3.41 -1.98
CA LEU A 71 -7.67 3.43 -0.52
C LEU A 71 -7.47 2.01 0.06
N SER A 72 -8.17 1.01 -0.45
CA SER A 72 -8.03 -0.38 -0.02
C SER A 72 -6.64 -0.92 -0.40
N LEU A 73 -6.12 -0.57 -1.58
CA LEU A 73 -4.75 -0.88 -1.98
C LEU A 73 -3.71 -0.25 -1.05
N LEU A 74 -3.85 1.03 -0.71
CA LEU A 74 -2.98 1.72 0.26
C LEU A 74 -3.01 1.05 1.64
N ALA A 75 -4.20 0.64 2.07
CA ALA A 75 -4.38 -0.08 3.32
C ALA A 75 -3.65 -1.43 3.30
N VAL A 76 -3.76 -2.19 2.21
CA VAL A 76 -3.02 -3.45 2.03
C VAL A 76 -1.50 -3.23 2.05
N ILE A 77 -1.00 -2.18 1.37
CA ILE A 77 0.42 -1.82 1.39
C ILE A 77 0.90 -1.57 2.83
N TYR A 78 0.10 -0.85 3.64
CA TYR A 78 0.42 -0.63 5.05
C TYR A 78 0.52 -1.95 5.83
N TRP A 79 -0.43 -2.87 5.66
CA TRP A 79 -0.39 -4.17 6.35
C TRP A 79 0.84 -4.99 5.96
N ILE A 80 1.18 -5.02 4.67
CA ILE A 80 2.41 -5.68 4.19
C ILE A 80 3.63 -5.05 4.85
N SER A 81 3.68 -3.72 4.92
CA SER A 81 4.78 -2.98 5.55
C SER A 81 4.90 -3.27 7.04
N LEU A 82 3.76 -3.40 7.73
CA LEU A 82 3.73 -3.72 9.15
C LEU A 82 4.28 -5.12 9.45
N ILE A 83 3.99 -6.09 8.59
CA ILE A 83 4.48 -7.47 8.72
C ILE A 83 5.97 -7.54 8.38
N THR A 84 6.40 -6.81 7.35
CA THR A 84 7.77 -6.85 6.83
C THR A 84 8.75 -5.97 7.61
N GLU A 85 8.28 -5.08 8.47
CA GLU A 85 9.07 -4.22 9.37
C GLU A 85 10.11 -4.97 10.19
N LYS A 86 9.80 -6.19 10.64
CA LYS A 86 10.73 -7.02 11.43
C LYS A 86 11.77 -7.74 10.57
N GLY A 87 11.57 -7.78 9.25
CA GLY A 87 12.46 -8.45 8.31
C GLY A 87 13.59 -7.54 7.85
N LYS A 88 14.72 -8.14 7.46
CA LYS A 88 15.87 -7.40 6.90
C LYS A 88 15.68 -6.97 5.44
N MET A 89 14.54 -7.31 4.83
CA MET A 89 14.29 -7.14 3.39
C MET A 89 14.39 -5.68 2.95
N PHE A 90 13.96 -4.74 3.79
CA PHE A 90 13.92 -3.32 3.44
C PHE A 90 15.00 -2.48 4.12
N ASN A 91 15.78 -3.02 5.07
CA ASN A 91 16.83 -2.31 5.82
C ASN A 91 17.75 -1.48 4.90
N LYS A 92 18.28 -2.11 3.85
CA LYS A 92 19.16 -1.44 2.88
C LYS A 92 18.48 -0.30 2.10
N VAL A 93 17.17 -0.41 1.88
CA VAL A 93 16.39 0.58 1.11
C VAL A 93 15.96 1.75 2.01
N ILE A 94 15.69 1.48 3.29
CA ILE A 94 15.26 2.49 4.27
C ILE A 94 16.42 3.09 5.08
N GLY A 95 17.65 2.63 4.84
CA GLY A 95 18.88 3.21 5.42
C GLY A 95 19.23 2.69 6.82
N GLU A 96 18.83 1.46 7.16
CA GLU A 96 19.07 0.79 8.45
C GLU A 96 19.85 -0.53 8.32
#